data_AF-A0A8H3F6Y4-F1
#
_entry.id   AF-A0A8H3F6Y4-F1
#
_cell.length_a   1.000
_cell.length_b   1.000
_cell.length_c   1.000
_cell.angle_alpha   90.00
_cell.angle_beta   90.00
_cell.angle_gamma   90.00
#
_symmetry.space_group_name_H-M   'P 1'
#
loop_
_entity.id
_entity.type
_entity.pdbx_description
1 polymer ?
#
loop_
_entity_poly.entity_id
_entity_poly.type
_entity_poly.pdbx_seq_one_letter_code
_entity_poly.pdbx_strand_id
1 'polypeptide(L)'
;MDNPASKPSILILGAGELGNEVISAVWDHPQRNDNSLTVLLRPDPRGDPGSNPATLARHEFISTLQRKGISTIRADIANDTEADLAAIFSKYSTIIGCTGMTYPSGTQLKLAKAVLAAKVDRYFPWQYGMDYDVIGRGSSQDLFNEQIDVRDLLRGQSETRWVIVSTGLFMSFLFEPAFGVVGEGMEVVTALGGWDNEITVTVPRDIGRAIAEILFGDDDVQGVVYVAGETASYEQIAGIVETVKKVSMKRELATVEQLDQELKADPDNGMKKYRAVFGEGKGVAWPMEEAWNVRKARLRPLSSLLRSWEPQSKSLAPFLTPIFARNASHRTEGSANGSHQGPGKRLGAKKGASELVVPGNIIFRQRGTHWFPGENCDMGRDHTIFATQKGYVTYYKDPNKHPDRKYIGVVFERGMKLPVSPHAPRKRRLGLLGREMSTAAPSPVVQEAAEQDVAAEGAETKKTFVALKAKKQKKEVVPPHQDMVMGHGYMYREANWSIGRAAERAGVKVREFDPRDRFLAWRRTAARQREAREKKVPRLNAKKMK
;
A
#
# COMPACT_ATOMS: atom_id res chain seq x y z
N MET A 1 -45.60 37.71 -13.70
CA MET A 1 -44.19 37.49 -14.05
C MET A 1 -44.01 35.99 -14.12
N ASP A 2 -43.77 35.47 -15.32
CA ASP A 2 -43.78 34.04 -15.63
C ASP A 2 -42.71 33.25 -14.84
N ASN A 3 -43.12 32.07 -14.37
CA ASN A 3 -42.32 31.07 -13.65
C ASN A 3 -41.35 30.33 -14.59
N PRO A 4 -40.16 29.91 -14.13
CA PRO A 4 -39.56 28.70 -14.68
C PRO A 4 -39.18 27.71 -13.56
N ALA A 5 -39.87 26.56 -13.54
CA ALA A 5 -39.42 25.25 -13.08
C ALA A 5 -38.50 25.17 -11.84
N SER A 6 -38.98 24.52 -10.78
CA SER A 6 -38.20 24.07 -9.62
C SER A 6 -36.82 23.56 -10.04
N LYS A 7 -35.75 24.25 -9.65
CA LYS A 7 -34.38 23.90 -10.04
C LYS A 7 -34.06 22.49 -9.55
N PRO A 8 -33.79 21.51 -10.41
CA PRO A 8 -33.28 20.24 -9.95
C PRO A 8 -31.77 20.39 -9.71
N SER A 9 -31.41 20.86 -8.52
CA SER A 9 -30.03 21.09 -8.10
C SER A 9 -29.66 20.12 -6.98
N ILE A 10 -28.60 19.35 -7.22
CA ILE A 10 -28.11 18.31 -6.31
C ILE A 10 -26.85 18.83 -5.61
N LEU A 11 -26.82 18.69 -4.29
CA LEU A 11 -25.64 18.95 -3.46
C LEU A 11 -25.10 17.65 -2.88
N ILE A 12 -23.84 17.34 -3.17
CA ILE A 12 -23.12 16.23 -2.53
C ILE A 12 -22.21 16.79 -1.43
N LEU A 13 -22.38 16.31 -0.20
CA LEU A 13 -21.60 16.71 0.96
C LEU A 13 -20.37 15.80 1.08
N GLY A 14 -19.21 16.29 0.65
CA GLY A 14 -17.94 15.57 0.76
C GLY A 14 -17.53 14.80 -0.50
N ALA A 15 -16.21 14.73 -0.70
CA ALA A 15 -15.55 14.11 -1.85
C ALA A 15 -14.44 13.14 -1.38
N GLY A 16 -14.84 12.17 -0.55
CA GLY A 16 -13.99 11.07 -0.09
C GLY A 16 -14.06 9.85 -1.02
N GLU A 17 -13.66 8.67 -0.54
CA GLU A 17 -13.74 7.41 -1.27
C GLU A 17 -15.15 7.17 -1.83
N LEU A 18 -16.16 7.15 -0.97
CA LEU A 18 -17.56 7.03 -1.41
C LEU A 18 -18.02 8.27 -2.20
N GLY A 19 -17.73 9.47 -1.70
CA GLY A 19 -18.21 10.71 -2.31
C GLY A 19 -17.81 10.84 -3.78
N ASN A 20 -16.60 10.41 -4.14
CA ASN A 20 -16.13 10.42 -5.53
C ASN A 20 -16.90 9.45 -6.43
N GLU A 21 -17.21 8.26 -5.93
CA GLU A 21 -18.01 7.27 -6.67
C GLU A 21 -19.45 7.77 -6.85
N VAL A 22 -20.04 8.39 -5.82
CA VAL A 22 -21.37 9.01 -5.91
C VAL A 22 -21.38 10.18 -6.90
N ILE A 23 -20.36 11.05 -6.86
CA ILE A 23 -20.22 12.16 -7.82
C ILE A 23 -20.17 11.63 -9.24
N SER A 24 -19.36 10.60 -9.52
CA SER A 24 -19.28 10.04 -10.87
C SER A 24 -20.59 9.37 -11.29
N ALA A 25 -21.16 8.54 -10.42
CA ALA A 25 -22.39 7.82 -10.72
C ALA A 25 -23.59 8.75 -10.98
N VAL A 26 -23.73 9.81 -10.17
CA VAL A 26 -24.78 10.82 -10.36
C VAL A 26 -24.53 11.64 -11.62
N TRP A 27 -23.29 12.09 -11.85
CA TRP A 27 -22.94 12.94 -13.00
C TRP A 27 -23.10 12.22 -14.34
N ASP A 28 -22.64 10.98 -14.40
CA ASP A 28 -22.62 10.16 -15.62
C ASP A 28 -23.95 9.42 -15.86
N HIS A 29 -24.94 9.57 -14.96
CA HIS A 29 -26.23 8.87 -15.07
C HIS A 29 -27.03 9.31 -16.32
N PRO A 30 -27.51 8.39 -17.18
CA PRO A 30 -28.24 8.75 -18.40
C PRO A 30 -29.52 9.56 -18.17
N GLN A 31 -30.19 9.34 -17.04
CA GLN A 31 -31.44 10.03 -16.67
C GLN A 31 -31.20 11.28 -15.80
N ARG A 32 -29.94 11.73 -15.61
CA ARG A 32 -29.65 12.97 -14.86
C ARG A 32 -30.31 14.19 -15.51
N ASN A 33 -30.51 14.19 -16.83
CA ASN A 33 -31.01 15.34 -17.59
C ASN A 33 -30.17 16.61 -17.30
N ASP A 34 -30.80 17.77 -17.20
CA ASP A 34 -30.15 19.06 -16.91
C ASP A 34 -29.93 19.33 -15.42
N ASN A 35 -30.04 18.30 -14.56
CA ASN A 35 -29.89 18.46 -13.12
C ASN A 35 -28.48 18.90 -12.76
N SER A 36 -28.34 20.12 -12.24
CA SER A 36 -27.04 20.69 -11.87
C SER A 36 -26.47 19.98 -10.65
N LEU A 37 -25.15 19.74 -10.66
CA LEU A 37 -24.44 19.09 -9.57
C LEU A 37 -23.47 20.07 -8.91
N THR A 38 -23.56 20.17 -7.58
CA THR A 38 -22.62 20.90 -6.75
C THR A 38 -22.00 19.99 -5.70
N VAL A 39 -20.70 20.16 -5.45
CA VAL A 39 -19.98 19.43 -4.40
C VAL A 39 -19.57 20.40 -3.30
N LEU A 40 -19.95 20.11 -2.07
CA LEU A 40 -19.51 20.85 -0.89
C LEU A 40 -18.19 20.26 -0.39
N LEU A 41 -17.18 21.14 -0.30
CA LEU A 41 -15.83 20.81 0.12
C LEU A 41 -15.47 21.55 1.41
N ARG A 42 -14.73 20.89 2.30
CA ARG A 42 -14.18 21.55 3.50
C ARG A 42 -13.31 22.77 3.12
N PRO A 43 -13.37 23.89 3.85
CA PRO A 43 -12.46 25.00 3.68
C PRO A 43 -11.02 24.54 3.86
N ASP A 44 -10.09 25.16 3.14
CA ASP A 44 -8.66 24.88 3.34
C ASP A 44 -8.20 25.62 4.61
N PRO A 45 -7.71 24.91 5.64
CA PRO A 45 -7.17 25.56 6.85
C PRO A 45 -5.95 26.44 6.54
N ARG A 46 -5.30 26.24 5.38
CA ARG A 46 -4.13 26.99 4.94
C ARG A 46 -4.37 27.43 3.50
N GLY A 47 -4.75 28.69 3.30
CA GLY A 47 -4.95 29.29 1.98
C GLY A 47 -3.69 29.41 1.10
N ASP A 48 -2.68 28.57 1.30
CA ASP A 48 -1.43 28.58 0.53
C ASP A 48 -1.40 27.37 -0.45
N PRO A 49 -1.54 27.59 -1.76
CA PRO A 49 -1.54 26.55 -2.80
C PRO A 49 -0.24 25.72 -2.96
N GLY A 50 0.79 25.94 -2.13
CA GLY A 50 2.17 25.75 -2.60
C GLY A 50 2.98 24.54 -2.15
N SER A 51 2.65 23.78 -1.08
CA SER A 51 3.70 22.97 -0.41
C SER A 51 3.45 21.48 -0.15
N ASN A 52 2.21 21.00 -0.04
CA ASN A 52 1.90 19.61 0.31
C ASN A 52 1.26 18.82 -0.87
N PRO A 53 1.74 17.60 -1.20
CA PRO A 53 1.08 16.69 -2.14
C PRO A 53 -0.44 16.56 -1.99
N ALA A 54 -0.96 16.57 -0.75
CA ALA A 54 -2.41 16.48 -0.50
C ALA A 54 -3.18 17.72 -1.02
N THR A 55 -2.61 18.91 -0.88
CA THR A 55 -3.21 20.16 -1.37
C THR A 55 -3.21 20.21 -2.90
N LEU A 56 -2.13 19.72 -3.54
CA LEU A 56 -2.05 19.62 -4.99
C LEU A 56 -3.08 18.65 -5.57
N ALA A 57 -3.20 17.45 -4.99
CA ALA A 57 -4.21 16.47 -5.39
C ALA A 57 -5.64 17.04 -5.25
N ARG A 58 -5.91 17.79 -4.17
CA ARG A 58 -7.19 18.48 -3.97
C ARG A 58 -7.45 19.54 -5.03
N HIS A 59 -6.45 20.35 -5.39
CA HIS A 59 -6.58 21.37 -6.45
C HIS A 59 -6.81 20.75 -7.82
N GLU A 60 -6.10 19.66 -8.15
CA GLU A 60 -6.30 18.92 -9.39
C GLU A 60 -7.71 18.29 -9.47
N PHE A 61 -8.19 17.74 -8.34
CA PHE A 61 -9.54 17.23 -8.21
C PHE A 61 -10.60 18.33 -8.44
N ILE A 62 -10.48 19.48 -7.77
CA ILE A 62 -11.39 20.62 -7.95
C ILE A 62 -11.37 21.10 -9.40
N SER A 63 -10.19 21.23 -10.00
CA SER A 63 -10.03 21.63 -11.40
C SER A 63 -10.68 20.62 -12.36
N THR A 64 -10.69 19.34 -12.00
CA THR A 64 -11.34 18.28 -12.79
C THR A 64 -12.86 18.37 -12.70
N LEU A 65 -13.42 18.64 -11.51
CA LEU A 65 -14.85 18.90 -11.35
C LEU A 65 -15.29 20.13 -12.16
N GLN A 66 -14.53 21.22 -12.06
CA GLN A 66 -14.83 22.46 -12.79
C GLN A 66 -14.78 22.27 -14.31
N ARG A 67 -13.81 21.50 -14.83
CA ARG A 67 -13.75 21.16 -16.26
C ARG A 67 -14.93 20.31 -16.73
N LYS A 68 -15.48 19.46 -15.85
CA LYS A 68 -16.72 18.72 -16.12
C LYS A 68 -17.97 19.62 -16.07
N GLY A 69 -17.86 20.86 -15.58
CA GLY A 69 -19.02 21.73 -15.33
C GLY A 69 -19.71 21.47 -13.99
N ILE A 70 -19.08 20.71 -13.09
CA ILE A 70 -19.57 20.47 -11.74
C ILE A 70 -19.17 21.65 -10.85
N SER A 71 -20.16 22.25 -10.19
CA SER A 71 -19.94 23.39 -9.29
C SER A 71 -19.34 22.91 -7.97
N THR A 72 -18.58 23.78 -7.30
CA THR A 72 -18.02 23.48 -5.98
C THR A 72 -18.27 24.64 -5.03
N ILE A 73 -18.67 24.34 -3.80
CA ILE A 73 -18.83 25.32 -2.72
C ILE A 73 -18.00 24.91 -1.51
N ARG A 74 -17.81 25.83 -0.57
CA ARG A 74 -17.04 25.59 0.66
C ARG A 74 -17.88 25.88 1.88
N ALA A 75 -17.86 24.97 2.85
CA ALA A 75 -18.48 25.13 4.17
C ALA A 75 -17.79 24.20 5.17
N ASP A 76 -17.58 24.66 6.40
CA ASP A 76 -17.01 23.84 7.46
C ASP A 76 -18.13 23.14 8.24
N ILE A 77 -18.58 22.00 7.74
CA ILE A 77 -19.62 21.18 8.35
C ILE A 77 -19.38 20.93 9.85
N ALA A 78 -18.13 20.88 10.31
CA ALA A 78 -17.84 20.67 11.73
C ALA A 78 -18.20 21.91 12.57
N ASN A 79 -17.81 23.10 12.10
CA ASN A 79 -17.84 24.34 12.89
C ASN A 79 -19.00 25.28 12.56
N ASP A 80 -19.51 25.24 11.33
CA ASP A 80 -20.63 26.08 10.89
C ASP A 80 -21.90 25.71 11.69
N THR A 81 -22.73 26.72 11.96
CA THR A 81 -23.98 26.53 12.71
C THR A 81 -25.01 25.79 11.86
N GLU A 82 -26.01 25.20 12.53
CA GLU A 82 -27.15 24.58 11.83
C GLU A 82 -27.86 25.57 10.90
N ALA A 83 -28.01 26.83 11.33
CA ALA A 83 -28.64 27.88 10.53
C ALA A 83 -27.81 28.27 9.30
N ASP A 84 -26.48 28.37 9.44
CA ASP A 84 -25.58 28.66 8.31
C ASP A 84 -25.63 27.55 7.26
N LEU A 85 -25.60 26.29 7.71
CA LEU A 85 -25.72 25.13 6.83
C LEU A 85 -27.10 25.08 6.17
N ALA A 86 -28.18 25.35 6.91
CA ALA A 86 -29.53 25.40 6.36
C ALA A 86 -29.68 26.50 5.28
N ALA A 87 -29.03 27.65 5.45
CA ALA A 87 -29.02 28.72 4.45
C ALA A 87 -28.27 28.35 3.17
N ILE A 88 -27.29 27.43 3.25
CA ILE A 88 -26.64 26.84 2.08
C ILE A 88 -27.55 25.80 1.43
N PHE A 89 -28.13 24.91 2.25
CA PHE A 89 -28.93 23.76 1.83
C PHE A 89 -30.23 24.15 1.14
N SER A 90 -30.86 25.26 1.54
CA SER A 90 -32.11 25.78 0.95
C SER A 90 -32.01 26.17 -0.53
N LYS A 91 -30.79 26.19 -1.09
CA LYS A 91 -30.54 26.45 -2.52
C LYS A 91 -30.61 25.18 -3.38
N TYR A 92 -30.79 24.02 -2.75
CA TYR A 92 -30.72 22.70 -3.40
C TYR A 92 -31.99 21.90 -3.13
N SER A 93 -32.50 21.23 -4.16
CA SER A 93 -33.67 20.36 -4.02
C SER A 93 -33.30 18.98 -3.48
N THR A 94 -32.06 18.53 -3.74
CA THR A 94 -31.56 17.23 -3.26
C THR A 94 -30.24 17.39 -2.53
N ILE A 95 -30.11 16.76 -1.37
CA ILE A 95 -28.86 16.68 -0.62
C ILE A 95 -28.45 15.22 -0.42
N ILE A 96 -27.19 14.92 -0.73
CA ILE A 96 -26.58 13.60 -0.55
C ILE A 96 -25.39 13.74 0.38
N GLY A 97 -25.53 13.19 1.59
CA GLY A 97 -24.50 13.16 2.61
C GLY A 97 -23.47 12.10 2.32
N CYS A 98 -22.22 12.47 2.03
CA CYS A 98 -21.05 11.57 1.90
C CYS A 98 -19.97 11.95 2.92
N THR A 99 -20.40 12.52 4.06
CA THR A 99 -19.59 13.04 5.16
C THR A 99 -19.16 11.89 6.05
N GLY A 100 -18.05 11.23 5.67
CA GLY A 100 -17.49 10.05 6.34
C GLY A 100 -17.27 10.16 7.86
N MET A 101 -16.71 9.11 8.45
CA MET A 101 -16.67 8.90 9.91
C MET A 101 -15.73 9.82 10.70
N THR A 102 -15.01 10.73 10.04
CA THR A 102 -13.91 11.50 10.65
C THR A 102 -14.37 12.79 11.34
N TYR A 103 -15.67 13.10 11.29
CA TYR A 103 -16.24 14.27 11.93
C TYR A 103 -16.56 14.01 13.41
N PRO A 104 -16.57 15.05 14.26
CA PRO A 104 -16.94 14.92 15.66
C PRO A 104 -18.34 14.36 15.85
N SER A 105 -18.57 13.70 16.99
CA SER A 105 -19.91 13.28 17.41
C SER A 105 -20.89 14.46 17.41
N GLY A 106 -22.13 14.19 16.99
CA GLY A 106 -23.21 15.18 16.83
C GLY A 106 -23.24 15.85 15.45
N THR A 107 -22.22 15.64 14.61
CA THR A 107 -22.15 16.28 13.29
C THR A 107 -23.23 15.76 12.33
N GLN A 108 -23.52 14.47 12.34
CA GLN A 108 -24.51 13.87 11.44
C GLN A 108 -25.93 14.28 11.85
N LEU A 109 -26.19 14.33 13.16
CA LEU A 109 -27.46 14.85 13.67
C LEU A 109 -27.65 16.34 13.32
N LYS A 110 -26.60 17.16 13.46
CA LYS A 110 -26.62 18.57 13.04
C LYS A 110 -26.91 18.73 11.55
N LEU A 111 -26.30 17.91 10.71
CA LEU A 111 -26.54 17.92 9.27
C LEU A 111 -28.00 17.58 8.95
N ALA A 112 -28.54 16.53 9.56
CA ALA A 112 -29.94 16.14 9.35
C ALA A 112 -30.89 17.28 9.77
N LYS A 113 -30.67 17.90 10.93
CA LYS A 113 -31.47 19.07 11.36
C LYS A 113 -31.39 20.24 10.39
N ALA A 114 -30.18 20.58 9.92
CA ALA A 114 -29.99 21.65 8.95
C ALA A 114 -30.71 21.38 7.62
N VAL A 115 -30.73 20.13 7.15
CA VAL A 115 -31.47 19.72 5.94
C VAL A 115 -32.98 19.88 6.13
N LEU A 116 -33.52 19.45 7.27
CA LEU A 116 -34.93 19.61 7.59
C LEU A 116 -35.32 21.08 7.74
N ALA A 117 -34.49 21.88 8.43
CA ALA A 117 -34.69 23.33 8.56
C ALA A 117 -34.67 24.05 7.20
N ALA A 118 -33.88 23.54 6.25
CA ALA A 118 -33.81 24.04 4.88
C ALA A 118 -34.97 23.60 3.99
N LYS A 119 -35.84 22.69 4.46
CA LYS A 119 -37.01 22.15 3.72
C LYS A 119 -36.62 21.57 2.36
N VAL A 120 -35.53 20.79 2.34
CA VAL A 120 -35.04 20.13 1.13
C VAL A 120 -36.04 19.06 0.68
N ASP A 121 -36.28 18.95 -0.63
CA ASP A 121 -37.27 18.00 -1.17
C ASP A 121 -36.84 16.55 -1.00
N ARG A 122 -35.55 16.25 -1.25
CA ARG A 122 -35.00 14.89 -1.19
C ARG A 122 -33.66 14.81 -0.45
N TYR A 123 -33.53 13.87 0.48
CA TYR A 123 -32.35 13.73 1.33
C TYR A 123 -31.83 12.30 1.42
N PHE A 124 -30.51 12.13 1.24
CA PHE A 124 -29.77 10.90 1.49
C PHE A 124 -28.78 11.16 2.62
N PRO A 125 -29.08 10.85 3.88
CA PRO A 125 -28.14 11.01 4.99
C PRO A 125 -26.91 10.11 4.85
N TRP A 126 -25.82 10.46 5.50
CA TRP A 126 -24.64 9.61 5.58
C TRP A 126 -24.90 8.42 6.54
N GLN A 127 -25.52 7.37 6.00
CA GLN A 127 -25.94 6.16 6.72
C GLN A 127 -25.51 4.87 5.99
N TYR A 128 -24.48 4.95 5.13
CA TYR A 128 -23.99 3.84 4.29
C TYR A 128 -23.18 2.81 5.10
N GLY A 129 -23.86 2.13 6.01
CA GLY A 129 -23.28 1.13 6.88
C GLY A 129 -24.30 0.03 7.18
N MET A 130 -24.29 -0.41 8.42
CA MET A 130 -25.07 -1.53 8.93
C MET A 130 -26.53 -1.12 9.17
N ASP A 131 -27.33 -2.07 9.62
CA ASP A 131 -28.67 -1.79 10.10
C ASP A 131 -28.66 -1.37 11.57
N TYR A 132 -28.59 -0.05 11.78
CA TYR A 132 -28.55 0.51 13.13
C TYR A 132 -29.84 0.26 13.94
N ASP A 133 -30.99 0.06 13.28
CA ASP A 133 -32.23 -0.25 14.00
C ASP A 133 -32.17 -1.65 14.63
N VAL A 134 -31.58 -2.60 13.90
CA VAL A 134 -31.40 -3.97 14.38
C VAL A 134 -30.29 -4.05 15.42
N ILE A 135 -29.16 -3.35 15.21
CA ILE A 135 -28.09 -3.24 16.21
C ILE A 135 -28.67 -2.69 17.52
N GLY A 136 -29.37 -1.56 17.44
CA GLY A 136 -30.01 -0.91 18.58
C GLY A 136 -29.08 0.02 19.37
N ARG A 137 -29.68 0.75 20.32
CA ARG A 137 -28.96 1.70 21.17
C ARG A 137 -28.11 0.98 22.21
N GLY A 138 -27.01 1.62 22.60
CA GLY A 138 -26.10 1.08 23.62
C GLY A 138 -25.11 0.03 23.10
N SER A 139 -24.99 -0.12 21.77
CA SER A 139 -23.88 -0.88 21.18
C SER A 139 -22.54 -0.27 21.57
N SER A 140 -21.46 -1.06 21.45
CA SER A 140 -20.11 -0.60 21.78
C SER A 140 -19.63 0.58 20.94
N GLN A 141 -20.27 0.90 19.81
CA GLN A 141 -19.91 2.01 18.93
C GLN A 141 -20.81 3.23 19.13
N ASP A 142 -20.26 4.27 19.75
CA ASP A 142 -20.99 5.49 20.12
C ASP A 142 -21.61 6.20 18.90
N LEU A 143 -20.94 6.16 17.74
CA LEU A 143 -21.45 6.73 16.49
C LEU A 143 -22.79 6.12 16.07
N PHE A 144 -23.08 4.86 16.43
CA PHE A 144 -24.32 4.21 16.01
C PHE A 144 -25.54 4.77 16.74
N ASN A 145 -25.38 5.24 17.99
CA ASN A 145 -26.47 5.93 18.68
C ASN A 145 -26.85 7.22 17.95
N GLU A 146 -25.87 8.00 17.48
CA GLU A 146 -26.12 9.20 16.68
C GLU A 146 -26.80 8.85 15.34
N GLN A 147 -26.41 7.73 14.71
CA GLN A 147 -27.08 7.27 13.49
C GLN A 147 -28.55 6.92 13.74
N ILE A 148 -28.87 6.28 14.86
CA ILE A 148 -30.25 6.01 15.27
C ILE A 148 -31.00 7.32 15.53
N ASP A 149 -30.38 8.29 16.21
CA ASP A 149 -30.96 9.62 16.43
C ASP A 149 -31.33 10.33 15.11
N VAL A 150 -30.49 10.19 14.09
CA VAL A 150 -30.78 10.69 12.73
C VAL A 150 -31.99 9.96 12.14
N ARG A 151 -32.10 8.63 12.30
CA ARG A 151 -33.26 7.87 11.79
C ARG A 151 -34.55 8.31 12.48
N ASP A 152 -34.52 8.46 13.80
CA ASP A 152 -35.68 8.89 14.61
C ASP A 152 -36.13 10.30 14.20
N LEU A 153 -35.17 11.21 14.01
CA LEU A 153 -35.45 12.57 13.52
C LEU A 153 -36.12 12.57 12.14
N LEU A 154 -35.62 11.76 11.20
CA LEU A 154 -36.16 11.69 9.84
C LEU A 154 -37.56 11.04 9.80
N ARG A 155 -37.80 10.04 10.65
CA ARG A 155 -39.12 9.39 10.81
C ARG A 155 -40.14 10.30 11.50
N GLY A 156 -39.69 11.22 12.36
CA GLY A 156 -40.53 12.16 13.09
C GLY A 156 -41.07 13.32 12.25
N GLN A 157 -40.75 13.37 10.96
CA GLN A 157 -41.17 14.44 10.04
C GLN A 157 -41.67 13.85 8.70
N SER A 158 -42.40 14.66 7.93
CA SER A 158 -42.99 14.26 6.64
C SER A 158 -42.78 15.27 5.51
N GLU A 159 -42.03 16.35 5.73
CA GLU A 159 -41.82 17.43 4.75
C GLU A 159 -40.72 17.07 3.76
N THR A 160 -39.58 16.56 4.23
CA THR A 160 -38.46 16.12 3.40
C THR A 160 -38.60 14.63 3.10
N ARG A 161 -38.58 14.25 1.82
CA ARG A 161 -38.49 12.83 1.41
C ARG A 161 -37.07 12.35 1.66
N TRP A 162 -36.91 11.22 2.33
CA TRP A 162 -35.57 10.71 2.67
C TRP A 162 -35.40 9.25 2.29
N VAL A 163 -34.16 8.91 1.95
CA VAL A 163 -33.74 7.54 1.67
C VAL A 163 -32.47 7.25 2.44
N ILE A 164 -32.55 6.32 3.38
CA ILE A 164 -31.37 5.74 4.03
C ILE A 164 -30.94 4.54 3.21
N VAL A 165 -29.69 4.53 2.75
CA VAL A 165 -29.13 3.40 2.01
C VAL A 165 -28.19 2.64 2.94
N SER A 166 -28.66 1.53 3.52
CA SER A 166 -27.84 0.61 4.31
C SER A 166 -27.08 -0.32 3.38
N THR A 167 -25.74 -0.31 3.45
CA THR A 167 -24.86 -0.97 2.46
C THR A 167 -24.01 -2.09 3.04
N GLY A 168 -24.06 -2.28 4.35
CA GLY A 168 -23.17 -3.16 5.09
C GLY A 168 -21.78 -2.53 5.19
N LEU A 169 -20.77 -3.36 5.38
CA LEU A 169 -19.39 -2.92 5.47
C LEU A 169 -18.85 -2.58 4.07
N PHE A 170 -18.04 -1.52 3.96
CA PHE A 170 -17.29 -1.28 2.72
C PHE A 170 -16.29 -2.42 2.51
N MET A 171 -16.30 -3.03 1.33
CA MET A 171 -15.48 -4.21 1.05
C MET A 171 -13.98 -3.99 1.30
N SER A 172 -13.48 -2.75 1.16
CA SER A 172 -12.10 -2.39 1.48
C SER A 172 -11.72 -2.64 2.96
N PHE A 173 -12.67 -2.52 3.89
CA PHE A 173 -12.42 -2.74 5.32
C PHE A 173 -12.15 -4.19 5.68
N LEU A 174 -12.59 -5.17 4.86
CA LEU A 174 -12.21 -6.56 5.06
C LEU A 174 -10.68 -6.75 5.08
N PHE A 175 -9.97 -5.91 4.32
CA PHE A 175 -8.52 -5.93 4.16
C PHE A 175 -7.79 -4.89 5.00
N GLU A 176 -8.51 -4.15 5.85
CA GLU A 176 -7.90 -3.19 6.78
C GLU A 176 -7.25 -3.97 7.94
N PRO A 177 -5.91 -3.89 8.13
CA PRO A 177 -5.24 -4.64 9.17
C PRO A 177 -5.79 -4.39 10.58
N ALA A 178 -6.25 -3.17 10.86
CA ALA A 178 -6.87 -2.84 12.15
C ALA A 178 -8.25 -3.47 12.35
N PHE A 179 -8.98 -3.78 11.27
CA PHE A 179 -10.24 -4.53 11.34
C PHE A 179 -9.94 -6.02 11.52
N GLY A 180 -8.92 -6.52 10.84
CA GLY A 180 -8.28 -7.81 11.14
C GLY A 180 -9.05 -9.04 10.71
N VAL A 181 -10.00 -8.91 9.77
CA VAL A 181 -10.68 -10.06 9.14
C VAL A 181 -9.76 -10.74 8.15
N VAL A 182 -9.24 -10.02 7.15
CA VAL A 182 -8.22 -10.53 6.22
C VAL A 182 -6.88 -9.89 6.58
N GLY A 183 -5.92 -10.70 7.01
CA GLY A 183 -4.58 -10.24 7.37
C GLY A 183 -3.78 -9.71 6.19
N GLU A 184 -2.72 -8.95 6.49
CA GLU A 184 -1.81 -8.44 5.46
C GLU A 184 -1.23 -9.59 4.64
N GLY A 185 -1.16 -9.42 3.32
CA GLY A 185 -0.74 -10.49 2.42
C GLY A 185 -1.80 -11.58 2.20
N MET A 186 -2.96 -11.51 2.85
CA MET A 186 -4.04 -12.52 2.86
C MET A 186 -3.57 -13.92 3.29
N GLU A 187 -2.63 -13.96 4.24
CA GLU A 187 -2.09 -15.22 4.78
C GLU A 187 -2.92 -15.75 5.96
N VAL A 188 -3.73 -14.89 6.58
CA VAL A 188 -4.58 -15.19 7.72
C VAL A 188 -5.99 -14.66 7.45
N VAL A 189 -7.03 -15.43 7.78
CA VAL A 189 -8.37 -14.88 8.01
C VAL A 189 -8.85 -15.20 9.42
N THR A 190 -9.40 -14.17 10.05
CA THR A 190 -10.01 -14.23 11.37
C THR A 190 -11.52 -14.12 11.23
N ALA A 191 -12.24 -15.14 11.68
CA ALA A 191 -13.68 -15.05 11.89
C ALA A 191 -13.98 -14.27 13.17
N LEU A 192 -14.92 -13.33 13.11
CA LEU A 192 -15.37 -12.56 14.27
C LEU A 192 -16.66 -13.18 14.82
N GLY A 193 -16.64 -13.57 16.09
CA GLY A 193 -17.73 -14.26 16.77
C GLY A 193 -17.84 -15.74 16.41
N GLY A 194 -17.99 -16.07 15.13
CA GLY A 194 -18.16 -17.43 14.62
C GLY A 194 -17.83 -17.53 13.14
N TRP A 195 -17.57 -18.75 12.64
CA TRP A 195 -17.29 -18.99 11.21
C TRP A 195 -18.55 -18.90 10.34
N ASP A 196 -19.70 -19.19 10.93
CA ASP A 196 -21.05 -19.07 10.39
C ASP A 196 -21.60 -17.64 10.42
N ASN A 197 -21.00 -16.74 11.22
CA ASN A 197 -21.39 -15.33 11.23
C ASN A 197 -21.23 -14.72 9.84
N GLU A 198 -22.29 -14.08 9.38
CA GLU A 198 -22.36 -13.43 8.07
C GLU A 198 -22.07 -11.94 8.16
N ILE A 199 -21.56 -11.40 7.05
CA ILE A 199 -21.36 -9.98 6.84
C ILE A 199 -21.82 -9.60 5.44
N THR A 200 -22.59 -8.51 5.36
CA THR A 200 -22.87 -7.87 4.07
C THR A 200 -21.76 -6.89 3.74
N VAL A 201 -21.18 -7.02 2.55
CA VAL A 201 -20.13 -6.14 2.03
C VAL A 201 -20.50 -5.54 0.69
N THR A 202 -20.19 -4.26 0.50
CA THR A 202 -20.48 -3.54 -0.74
C THR A 202 -19.29 -2.66 -1.14
N VAL A 203 -18.96 -2.63 -2.44
CA VAL A 203 -17.91 -1.74 -2.95
C VAL A 203 -18.46 -0.33 -3.15
N PRO A 204 -17.69 0.74 -2.84
CA PRO A 204 -18.15 2.14 -2.95
C PRO A 204 -18.74 2.51 -4.32
N ARG A 205 -18.19 1.96 -5.41
CA ARG A 205 -18.72 2.15 -6.77
C ARG A 205 -20.17 1.68 -6.91
N ASP A 206 -20.50 0.53 -6.35
CA ASP A 206 -21.84 -0.05 -6.46
C ASP A 206 -22.83 0.70 -5.56
N ILE A 207 -22.36 1.24 -4.43
CA ILE A 207 -23.12 2.17 -3.58
C ILE A 207 -23.47 3.44 -4.38
N GLY A 208 -22.47 4.05 -5.04
CA GLY A 208 -22.67 5.24 -5.87
C GLY A 208 -23.69 4.99 -6.98
N ARG A 209 -23.61 3.84 -7.65
CA ARG A 209 -24.58 3.44 -8.67
C ARG A 209 -25.98 3.21 -8.08
N ALA A 210 -26.10 2.55 -6.93
CA ALA A 210 -27.39 2.35 -6.29
C ALA A 210 -28.06 3.68 -5.92
N ILE A 211 -27.31 4.63 -5.36
CA ILE A 211 -27.82 5.98 -5.05
C ILE A 211 -28.29 6.69 -6.31
N ALA A 212 -27.51 6.66 -7.40
CA ALA A 212 -27.90 7.31 -8.66
C ALA A 212 -29.17 6.70 -9.27
N GLU A 213 -29.30 5.37 -9.22
CA GLU A 213 -30.49 4.65 -9.72
C GLU A 213 -31.72 4.88 -8.84
N ILE A 214 -31.58 4.98 -7.51
CA ILE A 214 -32.68 5.39 -6.62
C ILE A 214 -33.06 6.84 -6.89
N LEU A 215 -32.08 7.71 -7.11
CA LEU A 215 -32.30 9.12 -7.34
C LEU A 215 -33.06 9.38 -8.65
N PHE A 216 -32.67 8.73 -9.75
CA PHE A 216 -33.22 9.03 -11.07
C PHE A 216 -34.14 7.95 -11.65
N GLY A 217 -33.97 6.69 -11.26
CA GLY A 217 -34.67 5.54 -11.82
C GLY A 217 -35.82 5.00 -10.95
N ASP A 218 -35.91 5.41 -9.68
CA ASP A 218 -36.89 4.92 -8.69
C ASP A 218 -37.24 6.02 -7.67
N ASP A 219 -37.80 7.15 -8.12
CA ASP A 219 -38.08 8.34 -7.28
C ASP A 219 -39.09 8.09 -6.14
N ASP A 220 -39.89 7.02 -6.25
CA ASP A 220 -40.89 6.63 -5.25
C ASP A 220 -40.27 5.98 -4.00
N VAL A 221 -39.00 5.55 -4.08
CA VAL A 221 -38.32 4.91 -2.96
C VAL A 221 -38.11 5.91 -1.82
N GLN A 222 -38.61 5.54 -0.64
CA GLN A 222 -38.45 6.25 0.62
C GLN A 222 -38.22 5.25 1.75
N GLY A 223 -37.62 5.73 2.84
CA GLY A 223 -37.35 4.87 4.00
C GLY A 223 -35.93 4.29 4.00
N VAL A 224 -35.77 3.18 4.73
CA VAL A 224 -34.51 2.42 4.78
C VAL A 224 -34.50 1.41 3.63
N VAL A 225 -33.41 1.42 2.87
CA VAL A 225 -33.20 0.56 1.70
C VAL A 225 -31.90 -0.20 1.89
N TYR A 226 -31.97 -1.52 1.75
CA TYR A 226 -30.80 -2.39 1.86
C TYR A 226 -30.13 -2.56 0.48
N VAL A 227 -28.82 -2.41 0.44
CA VAL A 227 -27.98 -2.61 -0.74
C VAL A 227 -26.86 -3.56 -0.37
N ALA A 228 -26.66 -4.61 -1.17
CA ALA A 228 -25.63 -5.61 -0.92
C ALA A 228 -24.81 -5.88 -2.19
N GLY A 229 -23.48 -5.84 -2.08
CA GLY A 229 -22.59 -6.41 -3.09
C GLY A 229 -22.49 -7.93 -2.95
N GLU A 230 -22.29 -8.39 -1.71
CA GLU A 230 -22.29 -9.79 -1.30
C GLU A 230 -22.67 -9.88 0.19
N THR A 231 -23.40 -10.93 0.56
CA THR A 231 -23.54 -11.36 1.96
C THR A 231 -22.89 -12.72 2.07
N ALA A 232 -21.90 -12.85 2.95
CA ALA A 232 -21.14 -14.09 3.10
C ALA A 232 -20.72 -14.32 4.55
N SER A 233 -20.70 -15.59 4.94
CA SER A 233 -20.09 -16.05 6.19
C SER A 233 -18.57 -15.89 6.17
N TYR A 234 -17.93 -15.75 7.34
CA TYR A 234 -16.47 -15.74 7.44
C TYR A 234 -15.83 -17.01 6.86
N GLU A 235 -16.51 -18.15 6.94
CA GLU A 235 -16.09 -19.40 6.29
C GLU A 235 -16.02 -19.26 4.78
N GLN A 236 -17.06 -18.69 4.17
CA GLN A 236 -17.08 -18.43 2.72
C GLN A 236 -16.01 -17.41 2.32
N ILE A 237 -15.79 -16.36 3.12
CA ILE A 237 -14.73 -15.38 2.89
C ILE A 237 -13.36 -16.07 2.88
N ALA A 238 -13.07 -16.92 3.86
CA ALA A 238 -11.84 -17.70 3.88
C ALA A 238 -11.70 -18.59 2.64
N GLY A 239 -12.75 -19.30 2.24
CA GLY A 239 -12.75 -20.11 1.01
C GLY A 239 -12.49 -19.31 -0.26
N ILE A 240 -13.02 -18.08 -0.35
CA ILE A 240 -12.75 -17.16 -1.47
C ILE A 240 -11.27 -16.75 -1.48
N VAL A 241 -10.71 -16.38 -0.33
CA VAL A 241 -9.31 -15.98 -0.22
C VAL A 241 -8.38 -17.13 -0.60
N GLU A 242 -8.63 -18.35 -0.12
CA GLU A 242 -7.87 -19.56 -0.50
C GLU A 242 -7.92 -19.81 -2.00
N THR A 243 -9.10 -19.66 -2.61
CA THR A 243 -9.30 -19.85 -4.05
C THR A 243 -8.50 -18.84 -4.85
N VAL A 244 -8.51 -17.56 -4.45
CA VAL A 244 -7.79 -16.48 -5.13
C VAL A 244 -6.28 -16.62 -4.97
N LYS A 245 -5.81 -16.96 -3.76
CA LYS A 245 -4.38 -17.12 -3.46
C LYS A 245 -3.80 -18.42 -4.00
N LYS A 246 -4.63 -19.45 -4.20
CA LYS A 246 -4.20 -20.82 -4.53
C LYS A 246 -3.22 -21.41 -3.50
N VAL A 247 -3.31 -20.94 -2.26
CA VAL A 247 -2.47 -21.36 -1.14
C VAL A 247 -3.37 -21.47 0.10
N SER A 248 -3.13 -22.48 0.92
CA SER A 248 -3.83 -22.63 2.20
C SER A 248 -3.37 -21.53 3.16
N MET A 249 -4.34 -20.91 3.83
CA MET A 249 -4.14 -19.80 4.75
C MET A 249 -4.38 -20.23 6.19
N LYS A 250 -3.85 -19.46 7.14
CA LYS A 250 -4.17 -19.66 8.55
C LYS A 250 -5.59 -19.16 8.82
N ARG A 251 -6.37 -19.96 9.54
CA ARG A 251 -7.73 -19.63 9.95
C ARG A 251 -7.72 -19.40 11.47
N GLU A 252 -8.19 -18.25 11.89
CA GLU A 252 -8.27 -17.85 13.30
C GLU A 252 -9.72 -17.51 13.67
N LEU A 253 -10.07 -17.70 14.94
CA LEU A 253 -11.38 -17.34 15.47
C LEU A 253 -11.18 -16.37 16.63
N ALA A 254 -11.80 -15.20 16.52
CA ALA A 254 -11.94 -14.25 17.61
C ALA A 254 -13.36 -14.36 18.15
N THR A 255 -13.52 -15.10 19.25
CA THR A 255 -14.82 -15.30 19.91
C THR A 255 -15.40 -13.98 20.44
N VAL A 256 -16.71 -13.92 20.64
CA VAL A 256 -17.38 -12.74 21.20
C VAL A 256 -16.78 -12.36 22.55
N GLU A 257 -16.49 -13.35 23.40
CA GLU A 257 -15.90 -13.13 24.73
C GLU A 257 -14.49 -12.51 24.64
N GLN A 258 -13.68 -12.93 23.66
CA GLN A 258 -12.36 -12.37 23.44
C GLN A 258 -12.44 -10.93 22.93
N LEU A 259 -13.35 -10.65 21.99
CA LEU A 259 -13.58 -9.31 21.46
C LEU A 259 -14.06 -8.35 22.56
N ASP A 260 -14.93 -8.81 23.44
CA ASP A 260 -15.39 -8.06 24.61
C ASP A 260 -14.27 -7.78 25.61
N GLN A 261 -13.38 -8.76 25.85
CA GLN A 261 -12.22 -8.56 26.72
C GLN A 261 -11.22 -7.56 26.12
N GLU A 262 -10.95 -7.66 24.82
CA GLU A 262 -10.09 -6.71 24.09
C GLU A 262 -10.64 -5.28 24.15
N LEU A 263 -11.96 -5.13 24.01
CA LEU A 263 -12.65 -3.85 24.12
C LEU A 263 -12.64 -3.32 25.55
N LYS A 264 -12.91 -4.15 26.57
CA LYS A 264 -12.83 -3.74 27.98
C LYS A 264 -11.44 -3.25 28.38
N ALA A 265 -10.39 -3.83 27.79
CA ALA A 265 -9.01 -3.40 28.01
C ALA A 265 -8.67 -2.05 27.35
N ASP A 266 -9.43 -1.63 26.33
CA ASP A 266 -9.16 -0.44 25.53
C ASP A 266 -10.48 0.13 24.97
N PRO A 267 -11.31 0.71 25.86
CA PRO A 267 -12.70 1.05 25.55
C PRO A 267 -12.84 2.23 24.60
N ASP A 268 -11.78 3.00 24.36
CA ASP A 268 -11.81 4.17 23.47
C ASP A 268 -11.41 3.81 22.03
N ASN A 269 -11.03 2.57 21.77
CA ASN A 269 -10.56 2.14 20.46
C ASN A 269 -11.72 1.84 19.50
N GLY A 270 -11.94 2.77 18.55
CA GLY A 270 -13.01 2.66 17.57
C GLY A 270 -13.01 1.36 16.76
N MET A 271 -11.85 0.81 16.42
CA MET A 271 -11.77 -0.44 15.63
C MET A 271 -12.15 -1.67 16.46
N LYS A 272 -11.81 -1.70 17.74
CA LYS A 272 -12.25 -2.77 18.65
C LYS A 272 -13.77 -2.72 18.86
N LYS A 273 -14.35 -1.53 18.96
CA LYS A 273 -15.81 -1.34 18.99
C LYS A 273 -16.46 -1.94 17.75
N TYR A 274 -15.93 -1.65 16.56
CA TYR A 274 -16.39 -2.27 15.32
C TYR A 274 -16.29 -3.79 15.36
N ARG A 275 -15.11 -4.34 15.72
CA ARG A 275 -14.91 -5.79 15.79
C ARG A 275 -15.91 -6.47 16.73
N ALA A 276 -16.20 -5.89 17.89
CA ALA A 276 -17.20 -6.40 18.83
C ALA A 276 -18.60 -6.48 18.17
N VAL A 277 -19.07 -5.41 17.53
CA VAL A 277 -20.39 -5.42 16.86
C VAL A 277 -20.45 -6.45 15.72
N PHE A 278 -19.40 -6.55 14.90
CA PHE A 278 -19.35 -7.55 13.84
C PHE A 278 -19.22 -8.98 14.39
N GLY A 279 -18.62 -9.15 15.57
CA GLY A 279 -18.59 -10.42 16.29
C GLY A 279 -19.95 -10.85 16.84
N GLU A 280 -20.79 -9.90 17.27
CA GLU A 280 -22.16 -10.19 17.68
C GLU A 280 -23.05 -10.64 16.50
N GLY A 281 -22.70 -10.29 15.26
CA GLY A 281 -23.42 -10.70 14.05
C GLY A 281 -24.80 -10.05 13.85
N LYS A 282 -25.21 -9.14 14.74
CA LYS A 282 -26.54 -8.53 14.73
C LYS A 282 -26.57 -7.27 13.85
N GLY A 283 -27.44 -7.26 12.84
CA GLY A 283 -27.66 -6.10 11.96
C GLY A 283 -26.51 -5.77 11.01
N VAL A 284 -25.49 -6.64 10.92
CA VAL A 284 -24.32 -6.48 10.04
C VAL A 284 -24.43 -7.27 8.72
N ALA A 285 -25.48 -8.07 8.60
CA ALA A 285 -25.81 -8.85 7.41
C ALA A 285 -27.32 -8.89 7.18
N TRP A 286 -27.70 -9.05 5.91
CA TRP A 286 -29.07 -9.34 5.48
C TRP A 286 -29.06 -10.24 4.25
N PRO A 287 -30.15 -11.00 4.03
CA PRO A 287 -30.28 -11.84 2.86
C PRO A 287 -30.17 -11.05 1.55
N MET A 288 -29.50 -11.63 0.55
CA MET A 288 -29.26 -10.96 -0.74
C MET A 288 -30.56 -10.65 -1.48
N GLU A 289 -31.60 -11.47 -1.29
CA GLU A 289 -32.93 -11.30 -1.85
C GLU A 289 -33.69 -10.10 -1.27
N GLU A 290 -33.33 -9.63 -0.08
CA GLU A 290 -33.91 -8.43 0.52
C GLU A 290 -33.28 -7.15 -0.03
N ALA A 291 -32.05 -7.25 -0.57
CA ALA A 291 -31.33 -6.12 -1.12
C ALA A 291 -32.01 -5.56 -2.38
N TRP A 292 -32.31 -4.26 -2.34
CA TRP A 292 -33.02 -3.53 -3.40
C TRP A 292 -32.31 -3.65 -4.76
N ASN A 293 -30.98 -3.56 -4.76
CA ASN A 293 -30.17 -3.61 -5.97
C ASN A 293 -30.19 -4.99 -6.65
N VAL A 294 -30.37 -6.06 -5.87
CA VAL A 294 -30.53 -7.44 -6.35
C VAL A 294 -31.94 -7.62 -6.93
N ARG A 295 -32.98 -7.16 -6.21
CA ARG A 295 -34.38 -7.25 -6.65
C ARG A 295 -34.66 -6.49 -7.95
N LYS A 296 -34.03 -5.34 -8.16
CA LYS A 296 -34.18 -4.54 -9.39
C LYS A 296 -33.33 -5.08 -10.56
N ALA A 297 -32.61 -6.20 -10.39
CA ALA A 297 -31.79 -6.89 -11.39
C ALA A 297 -30.73 -6.03 -12.12
N ARG A 298 -30.34 -4.88 -11.55
CA ARG A 298 -29.41 -3.93 -12.20
C ARG A 298 -27.96 -4.02 -11.69
N LEU A 299 -27.74 -4.66 -10.54
CA LEU A 299 -26.42 -4.92 -9.95
C LEU A 299 -26.35 -6.41 -9.61
N ARG A 300 -25.60 -7.20 -10.41
CA ARG A 300 -25.42 -8.63 -10.14
C ARG A 300 -24.43 -8.80 -8.98
N PRO A 301 -24.71 -9.70 -8.02
CA PRO A 301 -23.78 -10.00 -6.95
C PRO A 301 -22.49 -10.64 -7.49
N LEU A 302 -21.39 -10.47 -6.75
CA LEU A 302 -20.09 -11.03 -7.15
C LEU A 302 -20.15 -12.56 -7.24
N SER A 303 -20.89 -13.23 -6.38
CA SER A 303 -21.14 -14.68 -6.44
C SER A 303 -21.90 -15.12 -7.69
N SER A 304 -22.73 -14.27 -8.30
CA SER A 304 -23.34 -14.53 -9.60
C SER A 304 -22.31 -14.39 -10.72
N LEU A 305 -21.42 -13.39 -10.65
CA LEU A 305 -20.30 -13.23 -11.59
C LEU A 305 -19.32 -14.39 -11.50
N LEU A 306 -18.94 -14.82 -10.29
CA LEU A 306 -18.06 -15.96 -10.04
C LEU A 306 -18.70 -17.31 -10.41
N ARG A 307 -20.02 -17.50 -10.22
CA ARG A 307 -20.73 -18.70 -10.72
C ARG A 307 -20.87 -18.73 -12.24
N SER A 308 -21.03 -17.56 -12.87
CA SER A 308 -21.02 -17.44 -14.33
C SER A 308 -19.62 -17.47 -14.95
N TRP A 309 -18.58 -17.44 -14.11
CA TRP A 309 -17.20 -17.54 -14.54
C TRP A 309 -16.86 -19.02 -14.75
N GLU A 310 -17.09 -19.51 -15.96
CA GLU A 310 -16.45 -20.74 -16.40
C GLU A 310 -14.94 -20.49 -16.62
N PRO A 311 -14.05 -21.37 -16.14
CA PRO A 311 -12.66 -21.31 -16.50
C PRO A 311 -12.57 -21.61 -18.00
N GLN A 312 -12.40 -20.59 -18.83
CA GLN A 312 -12.09 -20.79 -20.25
C GLN A 312 -10.76 -21.54 -20.36
N SER A 313 -10.85 -22.86 -20.48
CA SER A 313 -9.73 -23.71 -20.83
C SER A 313 -9.47 -23.56 -22.33
N LYS A 314 -8.24 -23.13 -22.63
CA LYS A 314 -7.49 -23.40 -23.86
C LYS A 314 -8.13 -22.92 -25.18
N SER A 315 -7.85 -21.67 -25.53
CA SER A 315 -7.36 -21.38 -26.88
C SER A 315 -6.26 -20.32 -26.80
N LEU A 316 -5.07 -20.70 -27.25
CA LEU A 316 -3.89 -19.84 -27.31
C LEU A 316 -3.92 -19.11 -28.66
N ALA A 317 -4.21 -17.81 -28.64
CA ALA A 317 -3.72 -16.86 -29.63
C ALA A 317 -3.61 -15.46 -29.00
N PRO A 318 -2.52 -14.71 -29.22
CA PRO A 318 -2.26 -13.47 -28.51
C PRO A 318 -2.95 -12.30 -29.22
N PHE A 319 -4.06 -11.83 -28.67
CA PHE A 319 -4.67 -10.57 -29.10
C PHE A 319 -4.37 -9.45 -28.08
N LEU A 320 -3.50 -8.55 -28.55
CA LEU A 320 -3.54 -7.10 -28.36
C LEU A 320 -3.39 -6.55 -26.92
N THR A 321 -2.13 -6.23 -26.61
CA THR A 321 -1.77 -5.15 -25.69
C THR A 321 -2.45 -3.83 -26.09
N PRO A 322 -3.09 -3.08 -25.17
CA PRO A 322 -3.57 -1.74 -25.48
C PRO A 322 -2.37 -0.80 -25.67
N ILE A 323 -2.33 -0.18 -26.85
CA ILE A 323 -1.38 0.86 -27.21
C ILE A 323 -1.77 2.12 -26.44
N PHE A 324 -0.96 2.52 -25.46
CA PHE A 324 -0.98 3.89 -24.98
C PHE A 324 -0.38 4.79 -26.07
N ALA A 325 -1.24 5.38 -26.90
CA ALA A 325 -0.85 6.43 -27.83
C ALA A 325 -0.55 7.71 -27.02
N ARG A 326 0.73 8.09 -26.95
CA ARG A 326 1.12 9.44 -26.54
C ARG A 326 1.18 10.31 -27.79
N ASN A 327 0.26 11.26 -27.90
CA ASN A 327 0.39 12.35 -28.86
C ASN A 327 1.52 13.27 -28.39
N ALA A 328 2.65 13.24 -29.09
CA ALA A 328 3.72 14.22 -28.95
C ALA A 328 3.52 15.31 -30.01
N SER A 329 2.92 16.43 -29.63
CA SER A 329 3.01 17.65 -30.45
C SER A 329 4.38 18.29 -30.23
N HIS A 330 5.27 18.15 -31.20
CA HIS A 330 6.49 18.94 -31.26
C HIS A 330 6.11 20.35 -31.73
N ARG A 331 6.00 21.30 -30.80
CA ARG A 331 6.06 22.73 -31.13
C ARG A 331 7.48 23.22 -30.85
N THR A 332 8.18 23.44 -31.95
CA THR A 332 9.05 24.58 -32.29
C THR A 332 10.04 25.13 -31.24
N GLU A 333 11.24 25.32 -31.77
CA GLU A 333 12.45 25.91 -31.17
C GLU A 333 12.23 27.25 -30.46
N GLY A 334 13.09 27.54 -29.47
CA GLY A 334 13.48 28.92 -29.15
C GLY A 334 13.21 29.43 -27.73
N SER A 335 14.04 29.03 -26.76
CA SER A 335 14.69 29.94 -25.79
C SER A 335 15.47 29.12 -24.75
N ALA A 336 16.74 28.85 -25.07
CA ALA A 336 17.72 28.55 -24.04
C ALA A 336 17.95 29.84 -23.23
N ASN A 337 17.71 29.77 -21.92
CA ASN A 337 17.91 30.82 -20.90
C ASN A 337 16.67 31.69 -20.57
N GLY A 338 15.67 31.07 -19.95
CA GLY A 338 14.67 31.77 -19.11
C GLY A 338 14.81 31.35 -17.65
N SER A 339 14.61 32.28 -16.70
CA SER A 339 14.67 32.00 -15.26
C SER A 339 13.61 30.97 -14.86
N HIS A 340 14.07 29.86 -14.27
CA HIS A 340 13.21 28.73 -13.93
C HIS A 340 12.40 29.02 -12.66
N GLN A 341 11.16 29.49 -12.81
CA GLN A 341 10.17 29.57 -11.71
C GLN A 341 9.43 28.23 -11.56
N GLY A 342 10.17 27.13 -11.44
CA GLY A 342 9.65 25.80 -11.11
C GLY A 342 9.87 25.48 -9.63
N PRO A 343 9.00 24.69 -8.98
CA PRO A 343 9.20 24.30 -7.59
C PRO A 343 10.59 23.66 -7.41
N GLY A 344 11.39 24.19 -6.48
CA GLY A 344 12.75 23.75 -6.25
C GLY A 344 12.80 22.24 -6.00
N LYS A 345 13.87 21.57 -6.47
CA LYS A 345 14.01 20.09 -6.45
C LYS A 345 14.17 19.46 -5.05
N ARG A 346 13.78 20.21 -4.00
CA ARG A 346 13.82 19.82 -2.58
C ARG A 346 15.16 19.14 -2.19
N LEU A 347 16.27 19.65 -2.73
CA LEU A 347 17.61 19.24 -2.36
C LEU A 347 17.90 19.67 -0.90
N GLY A 348 18.84 19.01 -0.24
CA GLY A 348 19.25 19.27 1.14
C GLY A 348 19.03 18.10 2.09
N ALA A 349 19.26 18.35 3.38
CA ALA A 349 19.10 17.38 4.46
C ALA A 349 17.65 16.95 4.60
N LYS A 350 17.45 15.67 4.86
CA LYS A 350 16.17 15.05 5.23
C LYS A 350 16.19 14.53 6.67
N LYS A 351 17.39 14.25 7.18
CA LYS A 351 17.65 13.90 8.57
C LYS A 351 18.78 14.75 9.12
N GLY A 352 18.49 15.50 10.18
CA GLY A 352 19.45 16.34 10.90
C GLY A 352 20.45 15.52 11.73
N ALA A 353 21.43 16.21 12.31
CA ALA A 353 22.38 15.57 13.21
C ALA A 353 21.65 15.01 14.44
N SER A 354 22.06 13.83 14.91
CA SER A 354 21.48 13.09 16.05
C SER A 354 20.04 12.59 15.87
N GLU A 355 19.50 12.62 14.65
CA GLU A 355 18.20 12.00 14.34
C GLU A 355 18.33 10.49 14.13
N LEU A 356 17.34 9.74 14.63
CA LEU A 356 17.27 8.29 14.47
C LEU A 356 16.90 7.93 13.02
N VAL A 357 17.65 6.99 12.45
CA VAL A 357 17.44 6.45 11.11
C VAL A 357 17.46 4.93 11.12
N VAL A 358 16.68 4.32 10.22
CA VAL A 358 16.70 2.89 9.91
C VAL A 358 17.32 2.68 8.51
N PRO A 359 17.81 1.47 8.18
CA PRO A 359 18.32 1.17 6.84
C PRO A 359 17.31 1.56 5.76
N GLY A 360 17.76 2.23 4.71
CA GLY A 360 16.92 2.73 3.61
C GLY A 360 16.45 4.18 3.77
N ASN A 361 16.55 4.78 4.96
CA ASN A 361 16.19 6.18 5.14
C ASN A 361 17.12 7.11 4.37
N ILE A 362 16.54 8.08 3.66
CA ILE A 362 17.29 9.14 2.98
C ILE A 362 17.76 10.17 4.02
N ILE A 363 19.06 10.46 4.03
CA ILE A 363 19.67 11.41 4.97
C ILE A 363 19.88 12.77 4.28
N PHE A 364 20.38 12.79 3.05
CA PHE A 364 20.68 14.03 2.32
C PHE A 364 20.51 13.85 0.80
N ARG A 365 19.74 14.73 0.15
CA ARG A 365 19.59 14.76 -1.32
C ARG A 365 20.42 15.90 -1.90
N GLN A 366 21.24 15.64 -2.90
CA GLN A 366 22.16 16.65 -3.46
C GLN A 366 22.35 16.46 -4.96
N ARG A 367 22.99 17.45 -5.59
CA ARG A 367 23.51 17.34 -6.95
C ARG A 367 25.02 17.38 -6.87
N GLY A 368 25.68 16.35 -7.40
CA GLY A 368 27.11 16.14 -7.17
C GLY A 368 27.40 15.74 -5.74
N THR A 369 28.66 15.89 -5.32
CA THR A 369 29.19 15.34 -4.07
C THR A 369 29.60 16.44 -3.09
N HIS A 370 28.65 17.26 -2.65
CA HIS A 370 28.88 18.24 -1.58
C HIS A 370 29.13 17.56 -0.23
N TRP A 371 28.43 16.46 0.01
CA TRP A 371 28.64 15.53 1.11
C TRP A 371 28.96 14.15 0.56
N PHE A 372 29.84 13.42 1.23
CA PHE A 372 30.20 12.05 0.89
C PHE A 372 29.60 11.07 1.90
N PRO A 373 29.25 9.85 1.48
CA PRO A 373 28.81 8.81 2.42
C PRO A 373 29.96 8.46 3.37
N GLY A 374 29.68 8.54 4.67
CA GLY A 374 30.58 8.16 5.76
C GLY A 374 30.27 6.77 6.29
N GLU A 375 30.62 6.52 7.55
CA GLU A 375 30.34 5.22 8.19
C GLU A 375 28.85 4.89 8.19
N ASN A 376 28.49 3.66 7.83
CA ASN A 376 27.11 3.15 7.80
C ASN A 376 26.13 3.92 6.88
N CYS A 377 26.64 4.70 5.93
CA CYS A 377 25.88 5.33 4.85
C CYS A 377 26.39 4.87 3.49
N ASP A 378 25.55 4.99 2.47
CA ASP A 378 25.94 4.81 1.08
C ASP A 378 25.28 5.87 0.18
N MET A 379 25.72 5.99 -1.07
CA MET A 379 25.27 7.01 -2.01
C MET A 379 24.64 6.38 -3.25
N GLY A 380 23.41 6.78 -3.55
CA GLY A 380 22.68 6.36 -4.74
C GLY A 380 23.21 6.98 -6.03
N ARG A 381 22.72 6.48 -7.17
CA ARG A 381 23.08 6.97 -8.51
C ARG A 381 22.75 8.46 -8.73
N ASP A 382 21.77 8.98 -8.00
CA ASP A 382 21.37 10.38 -8.03
C ASP A 382 22.13 11.26 -7.01
N HIS A 383 23.22 10.74 -6.42
CA HIS A 383 24.01 11.34 -5.35
C HIS A 383 23.29 11.50 -4.01
N THR A 384 22.12 10.86 -3.83
CA THR A 384 21.42 10.84 -2.54
C THR A 384 22.16 9.94 -1.54
N ILE A 385 22.40 10.45 -0.33
CA ILE A 385 22.98 9.67 0.78
C ILE A 385 21.86 9.04 1.59
N PHE A 386 21.95 7.74 1.83
CA PHE A 386 20.99 6.95 2.61
C PHE A 386 21.68 6.09 3.66
N ALA A 387 20.93 5.74 4.71
CA ALA A 387 21.41 4.91 5.83
C ALA A 387 21.46 3.43 5.42
N THR A 388 22.55 2.74 5.75
CA THR A 388 22.68 1.28 5.59
C THR A 388 22.45 0.51 6.90
N GLN A 389 22.50 1.21 8.04
CA GLN A 389 22.30 0.64 9.38
C GLN A 389 21.37 1.53 10.21
N LYS A 390 20.78 0.94 11.25
CA LYS A 390 19.99 1.68 12.24
C LYS A 390 20.92 2.43 13.20
N GLY A 391 20.62 3.69 13.48
CA GLY A 391 21.42 4.52 14.39
C GLY A 391 21.07 6.01 14.29
N TYR A 392 22.00 6.88 14.67
CA TYR A 392 21.86 8.33 14.68
C TYR A 392 22.79 8.98 13.66
N VAL A 393 22.31 9.98 12.93
CA VAL A 393 23.09 10.67 11.89
C VAL A 393 24.14 11.61 12.49
N THR A 394 25.38 11.55 12.01
CA THR A 394 26.48 12.43 12.43
C THR A 394 27.21 12.99 11.21
N TYR A 395 27.39 14.31 11.17
CA TYR A 395 28.15 15.03 10.15
C TYR A 395 29.58 15.26 10.65
N TYR A 396 30.58 14.93 9.84
CA TYR A 396 31.99 15.05 10.25
C TYR A 396 32.93 15.31 9.07
N LYS A 397 34.17 15.70 9.38
CA LYS A 397 35.28 15.75 8.42
C LYS A 397 36.33 14.75 8.87
N ASP A 398 36.98 14.09 7.92
CA ASP A 398 38.01 13.10 8.19
C ASP A 398 39.32 13.51 7.51
N PRO A 399 40.21 14.23 8.22
CA PRO A 399 41.48 14.69 7.67
C PRO A 399 42.37 13.54 7.17
N ASN A 400 42.22 12.34 7.75
CA ASN A 400 43.03 11.18 7.39
C ASN A 400 42.61 10.54 6.06
N LYS A 401 41.34 10.69 5.65
CA LYS A 401 40.86 10.20 4.36
C LYS A 401 41.00 11.24 3.26
N HIS A 402 40.59 12.48 3.54
CA HIS A 402 40.73 13.58 2.61
C HIS A 402 40.62 14.93 3.34
N PRO A 403 41.52 15.89 3.10
CA PRO A 403 41.56 17.16 3.83
C PRO A 403 40.25 17.98 3.78
N ASP A 404 39.66 18.09 2.58
CA ASP A 404 38.53 19.02 2.36
C ASP A 404 37.13 18.38 2.29
N ARG A 405 37.03 17.04 2.32
CA ARG A 405 35.74 16.36 2.13
C ARG A 405 34.92 16.33 3.41
N LYS A 406 33.62 16.54 3.25
CA LYS A 406 32.64 16.47 4.34
C LYS A 406 31.85 15.16 4.22
N TYR A 407 31.66 14.47 5.33
CA TYR A 407 31.05 13.14 5.39
C TYR A 407 29.79 13.14 6.24
N ILE A 408 28.87 12.23 5.89
CA ILE A 408 27.65 11.95 6.66
C ILE A 408 27.66 10.47 7.03
N GLY A 409 27.74 10.15 8.32
CA GLY A 409 27.70 8.79 8.84
C GLY A 409 26.52 8.54 9.77
N VAL A 410 26.32 7.27 10.13
CA VAL A 410 25.35 6.83 11.14
C VAL A 410 26.08 6.09 12.26
N VAL A 411 25.91 6.55 13.49
CA VAL A 411 26.48 5.96 14.71
C VAL A 411 25.42 5.18 15.49
N PHE A 412 25.81 4.11 16.19
CA PHE A 412 24.84 3.26 16.91
C PHE A 412 24.27 3.91 18.18
N GLU A 413 25.07 4.71 18.86
CA GLU A 413 24.71 5.38 20.12
C GLU A 413 24.68 6.89 19.93
N ARG A 414 23.72 7.55 20.58
CA ARG A 414 23.54 9.00 20.49
C ARG A 414 24.72 9.69 21.17
N GLY A 415 25.41 10.57 20.45
CA GLY A 415 26.56 11.34 20.97
C GLY A 415 27.94 10.80 20.63
N MET A 416 28.05 9.62 19.97
CA MET A 416 29.33 9.16 19.44
C MET A 416 29.84 10.09 18.33
N LYS A 417 31.12 10.46 18.41
CA LYS A 417 31.80 11.33 17.44
C LYS A 417 32.51 10.49 16.38
N LEU A 418 32.33 10.89 15.13
CA LEU A 418 33.10 10.40 13.97
C LEU A 418 34.13 11.46 13.57
N PRO A 419 35.30 11.10 13.01
CA PRO A 419 35.74 9.75 12.64
C PRO A 419 36.25 8.93 13.83
N VAL A 420 36.05 7.62 13.78
CA VAL A 420 36.60 6.69 14.78
C VAL A 420 38.11 6.53 14.56
N SER A 421 38.91 6.40 15.63
CA SER A 421 40.35 6.17 15.47
C SER A 421 40.60 4.83 14.75
N PRO A 422 41.65 4.70 13.91
CA PRO A 422 41.91 3.47 13.16
C PRO A 422 42.05 2.21 14.02
N HIS A 423 42.48 2.37 15.28
CA HIS A 423 42.75 1.30 16.23
C HIS A 423 41.61 1.05 17.22
N ALA A 424 40.55 1.87 17.22
CA ALA A 424 39.45 1.66 18.14
C ALA A 424 38.60 0.44 17.75
N PRO A 425 38.04 -0.27 18.75
CA PRO A 425 37.21 -1.44 18.51
C PRO A 425 35.95 -1.03 17.74
N ARG A 426 35.81 -1.53 16.51
CA ARG A 426 34.58 -1.37 15.72
C ARG A 426 33.59 -2.46 16.13
N LYS A 427 32.38 -2.07 16.53
CA LYS A 427 31.25 -3.01 16.68
C LYS A 427 31.05 -3.72 15.33
N ARG A 428 31.49 -4.99 15.22
CA ARG A 428 31.37 -5.78 13.99
C ARG A 428 29.89 -6.09 13.74
N ARG A 429 29.52 -6.18 12.45
CA ARG A 429 28.16 -6.38 11.92
C ARG A 429 27.60 -7.80 12.13
N LEU A 430 27.91 -8.43 13.24
CA LEU A 430 27.22 -9.62 13.73
C LEU A 430 26.86 -9.32 15.17
N GLY A 431 25.57 -9.39 15.51
CA GLY A 431 25.05 -9.17 16.85
C GLY A 431 25.55 -10.21 17.85
N LEU A 432 26.83 -10.17 18.18
CA LEU A 432 27.44 -10.94 19.25
C LEU A 432 27.75 -9.95 20.39
N LEU A 433 27.05 -10.13 21.51
CA LEU A 433 27.36 -9.49 22.79
C LEU A 433 28.72 -10.03 23.26
N GLY A 434 29.65 -9.14 23.58
CA GLY A 434 30.92 -9.53 24.19
C GLY A 434 30.66 -10.15 25.57
N ARG A 435 31.05 -11.41 25.76
CA ARG A 435 31.19 -12.03 27.08
C ARG A 435 32.67 -12.00 27.43
N GLU A 436 33.00 -11.56 28.64
CA GLU A 436 34.39 -11.61 29.13
C GLU A 436 34.87 -13.07 29.15
N MET A 437 36.06 -13.31 28.61
CA MET A 437 36.71 -14.61 28.76
C MET A 437 37.21 -14.71 30.20
N SER A 438 36.68 -15.68 30.94
CA SER A 438 37.28 -16.14 32.19
C SER A 438 38.75 -16.50 31.92
N THR A 439 39.66 -15.95 32.71
CA THR A 439 41.10 -16.24 32.69
C THR A 439 41.45 -17.58 33.33
N ALA A 440 40.47 -18.39 33.72
CA ALA A 440 40.71 -19.70 34.30
C ALA A 440 41.19 -20.68 33.22
N ALA A 441 42.43 -21.15 33.37
CA ALA A 441 43.01 -22.20 32.52
C ALA A 441 42.10 -23.44 32.52
N PRO A 442 41.87 -24.07 31.34
CA PRO A 442 41.05 -25.27 31.28
C PRO A 442 41.73 -26.41 32.04
N SER A 443 41.03 -26.97 33.04
CA SER A 443 41.41 -28.24 33.67
C SER A 443 41.42 -29.35 32.61
N PRO A 444 42.38 -30.29 32.66
CA PRO A 444 42.48 -31.34 31.65
C PRO A 444 41.28 -32.29 31.78
N VAL A 445 40.53 -32.43 30.68
CA VAL A 445 39.47 -33.42 30.53
C VAL A 445 40.13 -34.79 30.42
N VAL A 446 39.89 -35.64 31.41
CA VAL A 446 40.18 -37.07 31.38
C VAL A 446 39.32 -37.71 30.28
N GLN A 447 39.97 -38.35 29.32
CA GLN A 447 39.29 -39.18 28.31
C GLN A 447 39.07 -40.57 28.91
N GLU A 448 37.81 -40.95 29.15
CA GLU A 448 37.45 -42.35 29.35
C GLU A 448 37.62 -43.09 28.01
N ALA A 449 38.61 -43.98 27.97
CA ALA A 449 38.82 -44.91 26.88
C ALA A 449 37.84 -46.07 27.00
N ALA A 450 37.13 -46.37 25.91
CA ALA A 450 36.45 -47.65 25.73
C ALA A 450 37.51 -48.71 25.38
N GLU A 451 37.72 -49.67 26.27
CA GLU A 451 38.43 -50.92 26.01
C GLU A 451 37.54 -51.86 25.18
N GLN A 452 38.06 -52.30 24.03
CA GLN A 452 37.71 -53.58 23.44
C GLN A 452 39.00 -54.32 23.13
N ASP A 453 39.21 -55.39 23.91
CA ASP A 453 40.29 -56.36 23.76
C ASP A 453 40.20 -57.12 22.43
N VAL A 454 41.29 -57.11 21.65
CA VAL A 454 41.70 -58.28 20.88
C VAL A 454 43.23 -58.33 20.86
N ALA A 455 43.77 -59.38 21.48
CA ALA A 455 45.17 -59.72 21.55
C ALA A 455 45.75 -60.18 20.20
N ALA A 456 46.99 -59.77 19.91
CA ALA A 456 47.97 -60.60 19.20
C ALA A 456 49.39 -60.06 19.46
N GLU A 457 50.25 -60.96 19.91
CA GLU A 457 51.64 -60.79 20.31
C GLU A 457 52.59 -60.44 19.15
N GLY A 458 53.73 -59.83 19.49
CA GLY A 458 55.00 -60.26 18.90
C GLY A 458 55.88 -59.20 18.22
N ALA A 459 57.04 -58.97 18.87
CA ALA A 459 58.35 -58.64 18.30
C ALA A 459 58.76 -57.16 18.13
N GLU A 460 59.75 -56.80 18.95
CA GLU A 460 60.66 -55.67 18.82
C GLU A 460 61.48 -55.73 17.51
N THR A 461 61.76 -54.57 16.90
CA THR A 461 63.08 -54.27 16.30
C THR A 461 63.27 -52.78 16.06
N LYS A 462 64.46 -52.28 16.42
CA LYS A 462 64.93 -50.90 16.27
C LYS A 462 65.46 -50.61 14.85
N LYS A 463 65.43 -49.30 14.50
CA LYS A 463 66.12 -48.59 13.40
C LYS A 463 65.46 -48.78 12.02
N THR A 464 65.29 -47.79 11.14
CA THR A 464 66.09 -46.60 10.81
C THR A 464 65.21 -45.53 10.15
N PHE A 465 65.50 -44.26 10.39
CA PHE A 465 65.00 -43.14 9.59
C PHE A 465 65.65 -43.17 8.20
N VAL A 466 64.84 -43.22 7.14
CA VAL A 466 65.22 -42.71 5.81
C VAL A 466 64.02 -41.97 5.23
N ALA A 467 64.18 -40.66 5.06
CA ALA A 467 63.22 -39.78 4.44
C ALA A 467 63.12 -40.07 2.93
N LEU A 468 61.99 -40.60 2.50
CA LEU A 468 61.60 -40.64 1.09
C LEU A 468 60.38 -39.74 0.90
N LYS A 469 60.59 -38.62 0.21
CA LYS A 469 59.54 -37.73 -0.30
C LYS A 469 58.62 -38.52 -1.23
N ALA A 470 57.48 -38.95 -0.71
CA ALA A 470 56.42 -39.53 -1.52
C ALA A 470 55.60 -38.40 -2.19
N LYS A 471 55.75 -38.32 -3.51
CA LYS A 471 54.83 -37.65 -4.44
C LYS A 471 53.39 -38.04 -4.11
N LYS A 472 52.58 -37.06 -3.72
CA LYS A 472 51.12 -37.22 -3.60
C LYS A 472 50.55 -37.39 -5.01
N GLN A 473 50.34 -38.65 -5.41
CA GLN A 473 49.50 -38.99 -6.56
C GLN A 473 48.12 -38.36 -6.32
N LYS A 474 47.72 -37.45 -7.23
CA LYS A 474 46.33 -37.02 -7.36
C LYS A 474 45.51 -38.24 -7.77
N LYS A 475 44.84 -38.85 -6.80
CA LYS A 475 43.69 -39.71 -7.09
C LYS A 475 42.60 -38.80 -7.63
N GLU A 476 42.22 -39.04 -8.87
CA GLU A 476 41.14 -38.36 -9.57
C GLU A 476 39.83 -38.67 -8.83
N VAL A 477 39.38 -37.73 -8.00
CA VAL A 477 38.10 -37.79 -7.32
C VAL A 477 37.12 -37.03 -8.21
N VAL A 478 36.23 -37.78 -8.83
CA VAL A 478 34.98 -37.29 -9.44
C VAL A 478 34.32 -36.31 -8.45
N PRO A 479 34.03 -35.05 -8.81
CA PRO A 479 33.60 -34.06 -7.83
C PRO A 479 32.18 -34.40 -7.34
N PRO A 480 31.98 -34.62 -6.04
CA PRO A 480 30.64 -34.78 -5.49
C PRO A 480 30.02 -33.38 -5.30
N HIS A 481 28.75 -33.27 -5.68
CA HIS A 481 27.79 -32.22 -5.35
C HIS A 481 28.25 -30.75 -5.42
N GLN A 482 27.64 -30.04 -6.38
CA GLN A 482 27.60 -28.59 -6.51
C GLN A 482 27.39 -27.94 -5.13
N ASP A 483 28.41 -27.20 -4.63
CA ASP A 483 28.37 -26.41 -3.39
C ASP A 483 27.34 -25.27 -3.51
N MET A 484 26.08 -25.65 -3.45
CA MET A 484 24.93 -24.76 -3.47
C MET A 484 24.61 -24.39 -2.04
N VAL A 485 24.90 -23.14 -1.69
CA VAL A 485 24.59 -22.60 -0.37
C VAL A 485 23.22 -21.91 -0.45
N MET A 486 22.37 -22.17 0.54
CA MET A 486 21.03 -21.57 0.61
C MET A 486 21.16 -20.07 0.88
N GLY A 487 20.70 -19.24 -0.07
CA GLY A 487 20.69 -17.78 0.09
C GLY A 487 19.44 -17.29 0.84
N HIS A 488 19.43 -16.02 1.25
CA HIS A 488 18.20 -15.37 1.73
C HIS A 488 17.16 -15.37 0.60
N GLY A 489 16.07 -16.10 0.81
CA GLY A 489 15.00 -16.32 -0.18
C GLY A 489 14.84 -17.77 -0.66
N TYR A 490 15.40 -18.78 0.02
CA TYR A 490 15.25 -20.21 -0.31
C TYR A 490 15.68 -20.59 -1.74
N MET A 491 16.51 -19.78 -2.38
CA MET A 491 17.14 -20.10 -3.66
C MET A 491 18.57 -20.57 -3.42
N TYR A 492 18.91 -21.72 -3.99
CA TYR A 492 20.27 -22.24 -4.00
C TYR A 492 21.18 -21.35 -4.84
N ARG A 493 22.33 -20.94 -4.27
CA ARG A 493 23.31 -20.09 -4.95
C ARG A 493 24.68 -20.76 -4.94
N GLU A 494 25.36 -20.73 -6.09
CA GLU A 494 26.77 -21.12 -6.16
C GLU A 494 27.64 -20.14 -5.37
N ALA A 495 28.61 -20.65 -4.62
CA ALA A 495 29.55 -19.82 -3.89
C ALA A 495 30.30 -18.83 -4.82
N ASN A 496 30.53 -17.60 -4.37
CA ASN A 496 31.12 -16.53 -5.20
C ASN A 496 32.50 -16.91 -5.80
N TRP A 497 33.30 -17.71 -5.10
CA TRP A 497 34.59 -18.21 -5.63
C TRP A 497 34.41 -19.18 -6.81
N SER A 498 33.29 -19.91 -6.80
CA SER A 498 32.88 -20.83 -7.85
C SER A 498 32.48 -20.06 -9.12
N ILE A 499 31.73 -18.96 -8.95
CA ILE A 499 31.32 -18.04 -10.03
C ILE A 499 32.56 -17.38 -10.68
N GLY A 500 33.55 -16.98 -9.88
CA GLY A 500 34.80 -16.36 -10.38
C GLY A 500 35.62 -17.26 -11.31
N ARG A 501 35.48 -18.59 -11.18
CA ARG A 501 36.14 -19.58 -12.06
C ARG A 501 35.27 -20.10 -13.19
N ALA A 502 34.09 -19.49 -13.42
CA ALA A 502 33.22 -19.89 -14.53
C ALA A 502 33.92 -19.79 -15.90
N ALA A 503 34.78 -18.78 -16.10
CA ALA A 503 35.56 -18.63 -17.33
C ALA A 503 36.60 -19.74 -17.54
N GLU A 504 37.22 -20.22 -16.44
CA GLU A 504 38.16 -21.35 -16.46
C GLU A 504 37.43 -22.67 -16.75
N ARG A 505 36.25 -22.88 -16.17
CA ARG A 505 35.39 -24.06 -16.46
C ARG A 505 34.89 -24.08 -17.90
N ALA A 506 34.55 -22.91 -18.45
CA ALA A 506 34.11 -22.78 -19.84
C ALA A 506 35.27 -22.89 -20.85
N GLY A 507 36.51 -23.16 -20.39
CA GLY A 507 37.68 -23.29 -21.26
C GLY A 507 38.07 -22.00 -21.99
N VAL A 508 37.58 -20.84 -21.52
CA VAL A 508 37.78 -19.56 -22.19
C VAL A 508 39.19 -19.06 -21.88
N LYS A 509 40.14 -19.31 -22.80
CA LYS A 509 41.48 -18.73 -22.71
C LYS A 509 41.41 -17.22 -22.96
N VAL A 510 41.64 -16.43 -21.91
CA VAL A 510 41.82 -14.98 -22.04
C VAL A 510 43.09 -14.72 -22.83
N ARG A 511 42.99 -14.05 -23.99
CA ARG A 511 44.17 -13.63 -24.74
C ARG A 511 44.96 -12.61 -23.92
N GLU A 512 46.26 -12.84 -23.82
CA GLU A 512 47.19 -11.95 -23.11
C GLU A 512 47.15 -10.55 -23.73
N PHE A 513 47.08 -9.54 -22.86
CA PHE A 513 46.96 -8.14 -23.26
C PHE A 513 48.31 -7.64 -23.76
N ASP A 514 48.42 -7.29 -25.04
CA ASP A 514 49.63 -6.67 -25.61
C ASP A 514 49.63 -5.15 -25.35
N PRO A 515 50.53 -4.62 -24.51
CA PRO A 515 50.58 -3.20 -24.18
C PRO A 515 51.01 -2.31 -25.35
N ARG A 516 51.55 -2.87 -26.44
CA ARG A 516 52.03 -2.12 -27.61
C ARG A 516 50.94 -1.89 -28.66
N ASP A 517 49.88 -2.70 -28.67
CA ASP A 517 48.73 -2.51 -29.56
C ASP A 517 47.67 -1.58 -28.95
N ARG A 518 48.00 -0.29 -28.89
CA ARG A 518 47.12 0.77 -28.38
C ARG A 518 45.83 0.96 -29.20
N PHE A 519 45.79 0.43 -30.44
CA PHE A 519 44.65 0.60 -31.36
C PHE A 519 43.75 -0.63 -31.47
N LEU A 520 44.08 -1.75 -30.80
CA LEU A 520 43.26 -2.98 -30.81
C LEU A 520 41.82 -2.72 -30.36
N ALA A 521 41.66 -1.93 -29.29
CA ALA A 521 40.35 -1.57 -28.75
C ALA A 521 39.54 -0.73 -29.74
N TRP A 522 40.19 0.20 -30.44
CA TRP A 522 39.55 1.04 -31.45
C TRP A 522 39.10 0.22 -32.66
N ARG A 523 39.96 -0.67 -33.18
CA ARG A 523 39.64 -1.59 -34.28
C ARG A 523 38.48 -2.54 -33.94
N ARG A 524 38.45 -3.09 -32.72
CA ARG A 524 37.33 -3.93 -32.23
C ARG A 524 36.03 -3.14 -32.10
N THR A 525 36.11 -1.86 -31.75
CA THR A 525 34.94 -0.99 -31.63
C THR A 525 34.41 -0.60 -33.01
N ALA A 526 35.30 -0.25 -33.94
CA ALA A 526 34.96 0.01 -35.34
C ALA A 526 34.33 -1.21 -36.03
N ALA A 527 34.88 -2.42 -35.79
CA ALA A 527 34.31 -3.67 -36.31
C ALA A 527 32.90 -3.94 -35.78
N ARG A 528 32.66 -3.77 -34.47
CA ARG A 528 31.31 -3.88 -33.87
C ARG A 528 30.34 -2.84 -34.43
N GLN A 529 30.80 -1.61 -34.65
CA GLN A 529 29.97 -0.57 -35.26
C GLN A 529 29.62 -0.88 -36.72
N ARG A 530 30.56 -1.47 -37.47
CA ARG A 530 30.32 -1.91 -38.86
C ARG A 530 29.31 -3.05 -38.91
N GLU A 531 29.47 -4.07 -38.06
CA GLU A 531 28.53 -5.19 -37.95
C GLU A 531 27.13 -4.72 -37.51
N ALA A 532 27.05 -3.76 -36.59
CA ALA A 532 25.78 -3.16 -36.17
C ALA A 532 25.12 -2.32 -37.28
N ARG A 533 25.91 -1.66 -38.13
CA ARG A 533 25.42 -0.95 -39.33
C ARG A 533 24.92 -1.93 -40.37
N GLU A 534 25.67 -2.99 -40.67
CA GLU A 534 25.26 -4.06 -41.59
C GLU A 534 23.96 -4.73 -41.14
N LYS A 535 23.79 -5.01 -39.83
CA LYS A 535 22.54 -5.52 -39.24
C LYS A 535 21.37 -4.52 -39.30
N LYS A 536 21.63 -3.21 -39.47
CA LYS A 536 20.60 -2.17 -39.63
C LYS A 536 20.08 -2.04 -41.06
N VAL A 537 20.88 -2.37 -42.07
CA VAL A 537 20.50 -2.24 -43.49
C VAL A 537 19.26 -3.09 -43.87
N PRO A 538 19.14 -4.39 -43.52
CA PRO A 538 17.95 -5.17 -43.85
C PRO A 538 16.68 -4.69 -43.12
N ARG A 539 16.84 -4.04 -41.95
CA ARG A 539 15.73 -3.44 -41.19
C ARG A 539 15.15 -2.17 -41.82
N LEU A 540 15.95 -1.43 -42.61
CA LEU A 540 15.50 -0.24 -43.33
C LEU A 540 14.78 -0.62 -44.63
N ASN A 541 15.22 -1.67 -45.31
CA ASN A 541 14.56 -2.15 -46.54
C ASN A 541 13.21 -2.82 -46.26
N ALA A 542 13.06 -3.54 -45.13
CA ALA A 542 11.76 -4.09 -44.71
C ALA A 542 10.71 -3.01 -44.36
N LYS A 543 11.13 -1.77 -44.13
CA LYS A 543 10.24 -0.63 -43.82
C LYS A 543 9.77 0.13 -45.07
N LYS A 544 10.35 -0.13 -46.25
CA LYS A 544 9.96 0.47 -47.54
C LYS A 544 9.03 -0.41 -48.38
N MET A 545 8.77 -1.65 -47.97
CA MET A 545 7.88 -2.61 -48.67
C MET A 545 6.56 -2.88 -47.91
N LYS A 546 6.10 -1.93 -47.07
CA LYS A 546 4.77 -1.97 -46.47
C LYS A 546 4.05 -0.66 -46.72
#